data_AF-A0A661TSC2-F1
#
_entry.id   AF-A0A661TSC2-F1
#
_cell.length_a   1.000
_cell.length_b   1.000
_cell.length_c   1.000
_cell.angle_alpha   90.00
_cell.angle_beta   90.00
_cell.angle_gamma   90.00
#
_symmetry.space_group_name_H-M   'P 1'
#
loop_
_entity.id
_entity.type
_entity.pdbx_description
1 polymer ?
#
loop_
_entity_poly.entity_id
_entity_poly.type
_entity_poly.pdbx_seq_one_letter_code
_entity_poly.pdbx_strand_id
1 'polypeptide(L)'
;MVKIVVGELSVMIVLLALSVQAETLHLTLDDAIEMALSDGADIISKEVELTQSKADYLSGLGGVFLPTINTSLSFRRQWGTSYSFGDFNYYGGVDYVPGYQGEVYNSVMFNGDSGVSNTYTYSANLTQPLVSPSAMFAYLSARSSYRASRLKYEDATAGVIIGICDAYFGVLKAGHILEASKRAYESSKKHLEYA
;
A
#
# COMPACT_ATOMS: atom_id res chain seq x y z
N MET A 1 63.23 -3.68 16.64
CA MET A 1 62.78 -4.44 15.44
C MET A 1 61.26 -4.57 15.31
N VAL A 2 60.49 -4.82 16.38
CA VAL A 2 59.03 -5.06 16.30
C VAL A 2 58.21 -3.85 15.82
N LYS A 3 58.57 -2.61 16.19
CA LYS A 3 57.82 -1.39 15.77
C LYS A 3 57.94 -1.04 14.28
N ILE A 4 59.03 -1.46 13.62
CA ILE A 4 59.25 -1.20 12.18
C ILE A 4 58.39 -2.15 11.34
N VAL A 5 58.29 -3.42 11.74
CA VAL A 5 57.49 -4.44 11.04
C VAL A 5 55.99 -4.15 11.14
N VAL A 6 55.50 -3.66 12.29
CA VAL A 6 54.09 -3.27 12.46
C VAL A 6 53.72 -2.09 11.56
N GLY A 7 54.64 -1.12 11.39
CA GLY A 7 54.45 0.02 10.49
C GLY A 7 54.30 -0.41 9.02
N GLU A 8 55.17 -1.32 8.56
CA GLU A 8 55.07 -1.84 7.17
C GLU A 8 53.84 -2.70 6.94
N LEU A 9 53.40 -3.48 7.94
CA LEU A 9 52.16 -4.26 7.86
C LEU A 9 50.93 -3.37 7.75
N SER A 10 50.88 -2.26 8.50
CA SER A 10 49.78 -1.29 8.40
C SER A 10 49.74 -0.56 7.06
N VAL A 11 50.90 -0.24 6.47
CA VAL A 11 50.98 0.36 5.13
C VAL A 11 50.53 -0.63 4.06
N MET A 12 50.86 -1.92 4.20
CA MET A 12 50.46 -2.97 3.26
C MET A 12 48.94 -3.23 3.29
N ILE A 13 48.30 -3.17 4.47
CA ILE A 13 46.84 -3.33 4.61
C ILE A 13 46.09 -2.12 4.01
N VAL A 14 46.63 -0.91 4.15
CA VAL A 14 46.05 0.31 3.54
C VAL A 14 46.20 0.29 2.01
N LEU A 15 47.32 -0.22 1.48
CA LEU A 15 47.50 -0.42 0.04
C LEU A 15 46.60 -1.52 -0.54
N LEU A 16 46.32 -2.59 0.21
CA LEU A 16 45.38 -3.63 -0.22
C LEU A 16 43.95 -3.07 -0.29
N ALA A 17 43.54 -2.23 0.67
CA ALA A 17 42.22 -1.60 0.68
C ALA A 17 41.98 -0.64 -0.50
N LEU A 18 43.04 -0.01 -1.02
CA LEU A 18 42.97 0.84 -2.22
C LEU A 18 42.83 0.04 -3.52
N SER A 19 43.33 -1.21 -3.55
CA SER A 19 43.19 -2.09 -4.73
C SER A 19 41.79 -2.72 -4.90
N VAL A 20 40.99 -2.72 -3.82
CA VAL A 20 39.61 -3.26 -3.83
C VAL A 20 38.60 -2.30 -4.51
N GLN A 21 38.99 -1.06 -4.83
CA GLN A 21 38.15 -0.11 -5.60
C GLN A 21 38.33 -0.20 -7.12
N ALA A 22 39.11 -1.15 -7.62
CA ALA A 22 39.40 -1.29 -9.06
C ALA A 22 38.74 -2.53 -9.68
N GLU A 23 37.62 -2.99 -9.15
CA GLU A 23 36.75 -3.89 -9.90
C GLU A 23 36.05 -3.04 -10.97
N THR A 24 36.71 -2.91 -12.13
CA THR A 24 36.09 -2.38 -13.34
C THR A 24 35.01 -3.36 -13.76
N LEU A 25 33.83 -3.19 -13.18
CA LEU A 25 32.63 -3.92 -13.56
C LEU A 25 32.40 -3.62 -15.04
N HIS A 26 32.73 -4.58 -15.89
CA HIS A 26 32.39 -4.55 -17.31
C HIS A 26 30.87 -4.72 -17.40
N LEU A 27 30.16 -3.62 -17.14
CA LEU A 27 28.71 -3.55 -17.23
C LEU A 27 28.34 -3.73 -18.70
N THR A 28 27.86 -4.91 -19.07
CA THR A 28 27.18 -5.07 -20.35
C THR A 28 25.85 -4.33 -20.27
N LEU A 29 25.29 -3.92 -21.41
CA LEU A 29 24.02 -3.19 -21.45
C LEU A 29 22.91 -3.97 -20.72
N ASP A 30 22.90 -5.29 -20.86
CA ASP A 30 21.94 -6.18 -20.22
C ASP A 30 22.12 -6.21 -18.69
N ASP A 31 23.36 -6.27 -18.19
CA ASP A 31 23.64 -6.21 -16.74
C ASP A 31 23.24 -4.86 -16.13
N ALA A 32 23.42 -3.77 -16.88
CA ALA A 32 23.01 -2.42 -16.45
C ALA A 32 21.49 -2.30 -16.34
N ILE A 33 20.76 -2.91 -17.28
CA ILE A 33 19.31 -2.97 -17.28
C ILE A 33 18.81 -3.83 -16.12
N GLU A 34 19.36 -5.02 -15.91
CA GLU A 34 18.95 -5.92 -14.83
C GLU A 34 19.18 -5.31 -13.43
N MET A 35 20.31 -4.64 -13.24
CA MET A 35 20.63 -3.95 -11.99
C MET A 35 19.69 -2.77 -11.72
N ALA A 36 19.38 -1.98 -12.74
CA ALA A 36 18.48 -0.84 -12.57
C ALA A 36 17.00 -1.25 -12.41
N LEU A 37 16.60 -2.35 -13.04
CA LEU A 37 15.26 -2.92 -12.88
C LEU A 37 15.04 -3.53 -11.50
N SER A 38 16.09 -4.06 -10.87
CA SER A 38 16.00 -4.70 -9.55
C SER A 38 16.08 -3.72 -8.37
N ASP A 39 16.82 -2.62 -8.49
CA ASP A 39 17.06 -1.68 -7.37
C ASP A 39 16.43 -0.28 -7.57
N GLY A 40 15.68 -0.09 -8.66
CA GLY A 40 15.04 1.19 -8.98
C GLY A 40 13.90 1.54 -8.02
N ALA A 41 14.11 2.54 -7.15
CA ALA A 41 13.09 3.04 -6.22
C ALA A 41 11.77 3.45 -6.92
N ASP A 42 11.85 3.93 -8.15
CA ASP A 42 10.67 4.28 -8.95
C ASP A 42 9.86 3.03 -9.35
N ILE A 43 10.53 1.96 -9.81
CA ILE A 43 9.88 0.69 -10.19
C ILE A 43 9.21 0.05 -8.97
N ILE A 44 9.91 0.01 -7.82
CA ILE A 44 9.36 -0.51 -6.57
C ILE A 44 8.10 0.28 -6.18
N SER A 45 8.11 1.61 -6.32
CA SER A 45 6.93 2.43 -6.03
C SER A 45 5.74 2.08 -6.94
N LYS A 46 6.00 1.81 -8.22
CA LYS A 46 4.97 1.41 -9.20
C LYS A 46 4.46 -0.01 -8.97
N GLU A 47 5.33 -0.91 -8.52
CA GLU A 47 4.94 -2.27 -8.13
C GLU A 47 4.02 -2.28 -6.89
N VAL A 48 4.34 -1.44 -5.91
CA VAL A 48 3.47 -1.24 -4.73
C VAL A 48 2.13 -0.65 -5.15
N GLU A 49 2.11 0.37 -6.02
CA GLU A 49 0.87 0.95 -6.58
C GLU A 49 0.03 -0.12 -7.32
N LEU A 50 0.68 -0.98 -8.12
CA LEU A 50 0.03 -2.10 -8.81
C LEU A 50 -0.56 -3.11 -7.82
N THR A 51 0.17 -3.45 -6.77
CA THR A 51 -0.27 -4.40 -5.74
C THR A 51 -1.46 -3.87 -4.96
N GLN A 52 -1.47 -2.58 -4.60
CA GLN A 52 -2.62 -1.91 -3.97
C GLN A 52 -3.84 -1.94 -4.90
N SER A 53 -3.66 -1.55 -6.15
CA SER A 53 -4.74 -1.55 -7.15
C SER A 53 -5.30 -2.95 -7.41
N LYS A 54 -4.45 -3.98 -7.31
CA LYS A 54 -4.87 -5.39 -7.36
C LYS A 54 -5.69 -5.79 -6.13
N ALA A 55 -5.30 -5.35 -4.94
CA ALA A 55 -6.07 -5.57 -3.71
C ALA A 55 -7.44 -4.90 -3.79
N ASP A 56 -7.53 -3.69 -4.34
CA ASP A 56 -8.79 -2.99 -4.58
C ASP A 56 -9.67 -3.73 -5.60
N TYR A 57 -9.09 -4.24 -6.68
CA TYR A 57 -9.79 -5.06 -7.66
C TYR A 57 -10.36 -6.35 -7.04
N LEU A 58 -9.56 -7.05 -6.22
CA LEU A 58 -9.98 -8.26 -5.52
C LEU A 58 -11.05 -7.97 -4.46
N SER A 59 -10.91 -6.85 -3.74
CA SER A 59 -11.91 -6.37 -2.78
C SER A 59 -13.22 -5.99 -3.48
N GLY A 60 -13.13 -5.42 -4.68
CA GLY A 60 -14.27 -5.18 -5.56
C GLY A 60 -14.97 -6.48 -5.98
N LEU A 61 -14.22 -7.51 -6.38
CA LEU A 61 -14.81 -8.83 -6.68
C LEU A 61 -15.48 -9.46 -5.45
N GLY A 62 -14.79 -9.42 -4.30
CA GLY A 62 -15.27 -10.00 -3.05
C GLY A 62 -16.51 -9.29 -2.51
N GLY A 63 -16.56 -7.96 -2.55
CA GLY A 63 -17.71 -7.19 -2.07
C GLY A 63 -18.94 -7.25 -2.98
N VAL A 64 -18.76 -7.53 -4.28
CA VAL A 64 -19.83 -7.51 -5.27
C VAL A 64 -20.46 -8.88 -5.47
N PHE A 65 -19.66 -9.94 -5.44
CA PHE A 65 -20.10 -11.29 -5.82
C PHE A 65 -20.02 -12.30 -4.69
N LEU A 66 -19.24 -12.04 -3.64
CA LEU A 66 -19.08 -12.98 -2.54
C LEU A 66 -19.88 -12.53 -1.32
N PRO A 67 -20.46 -13.48 -0.57
CA PRO A 67 -21.06 -13.16 0.70
C PRO A 67 -19.97 -12.76 1.71
N THR A 68 -20.26 -11.74 2.50
CA THR A 68 -19.40 -11.34 3.62
C THR A 68 -19.89 -11.99 4.89
N ILE A 69 -18.98 -12.61 5.65
CA ILE A 69 -19.27 -13.20 6.97
C ILE A 69 -18.65 -12.28 8.01
N ASN A 70 -19.50 -11.59 8.76
CA ASN A 70 -19.07 -10.76 9.88
C ASN A 70 -19.39 -11.50 11.17
N THR A 71 -18.36 -11.83 11.94
CA THR A 71 -18.51 -12.39 13.28
C THR A 71 -18.22 -11.31 14.30
N SER A 72 -19.08 -11.17 15.29
CA SER A 72 -18.88 -10.19 16.35
C SER A 72 -19.16 -10.82 17.71
N LEU A 73 -18.24 -10.58 18.64
CA LEU A 73 -18.38 -10.92 20.04
C LEU A 73 -18.40 -9.61 20.81
N SER A 74 -19.50 -9.36 21.52
CA SER A 74 -19.61 -8.17 22.38
C SER A 74 -20.01 -8.58 23.78
N PHE A 75 -19.36 -7.92 24.74
CA PHE A 75 -19.66 -8.03 26.16
C PHE A 75 -20.10 -6.67 26.65
N ARG A 76 -21.32 -6.60 27.20
CA ARG A 76 -21.85 -5.39 27.81
C ARG A 76 -22.21 -5.69 29.25
N ARG A 77 -21.56 -5.00 30.16
CA ARG A 77 -21.93 -4.95 31.57
C ARG A 77 -22.67 -3.66 31.84
N GLN A 78 -23.95 -3.77 32.16
CA GLN A 78 -24.72 -2.63 32.64
C GLN A 78 -24.50 -2.49 34.15
N TRP A 79 -24.32 -1.27 34.65
CA TRP A 79 -24.23 -0.99 36.09
C TRP A 79 -25.40 -0.09 36.48
N GLY A 80 -26.21 -0.55 37.42
CA GLY A 80 -27.40 0.16 37.91
C GLY A 80 -28.72 -0.38 37.36
N THR A 81 -29.76 -0.32 38.19
CA THR A 81 -31.13 -0.69 37.85
C THR A 81 -31.71 0.33 36.88
N SER A 82 -32.23 -0.12 35.74
CA SER A 82 -33.01 0.76 34.85
C SER A 82 -34.45 0.80 35.35
N TYR A 83 -34.82 1.84 36.09
CA TYR A 83 -36.22 2.15 36.34
C TYR A 83 -36.80 2.73 35.05
N SER A 84 -37.40 1.87 34.23
CA SER A 84 -38.30 2.32 33.17
C SER A 84 -39.63 2.61 33.84
N PHE A 85 -39.91 3.88 34.12
CA PHE A 85 -41.29 4.30 34.33
C PHE A 85 -41.98 4.09 32.99
N GLY A 86 -42.85 3.09 32.91
CA GLY A 86 -43.70 2.92 31.75
C GLY A 86 -44.43 4.25 31.54
N ASP A 87 -44.26 4.84 30.36
CA ASP A 87 -45.05 5.98 29.95
C ASP A 87 -46.51 5.72 30.32
N PHE A 88 -47.15 6.70 30.98
CA PHE A 88 -48.59 6.71 31.19
C PHE A 88 -49.28 6.77 29.82
N ASN A 89 -49.36 5.64 29.14
CA ASN A 89 -50.22 5.47 27.99
C ASN A 89 -51.63 5.37 28.53
N TYR A 90 -52.30 6.52 28.58
CA TYR A 90 -53.74 6.63 28.69
C TYR A 90 -54.36 5.99 27.43
N TYR A 91 -54.40 4.65 27.38
CA TYR A 91 -55.28 3.90 26.47
C TYR A 91 -56.69 4.01 27.04
N GLY A 92 -57.30 5.16 26.84
CA GLY A 92 -58.55 5.51 27.49
C GLY A 92 -59.22 6.69 26.83
N GLY A 93 -59.22 6.78 25.50
CA GLY A 93 -60.26 7.53 24.81
C GLY A 93 -61.61 6.87 25.09
N VAL A 94 -62.14 7.06 26.30
CA VAL A 94 -63.55 6.81 26.58
C VAL A 94 -64.31 7.90 25.85
N ASP A 95 -64.84 7.56 24.68
CA ASP A 95 -65.96 8.30 24.12
C ASP A 95 -67.03 8.36 25.21
N TYR A 96 -67.24 9.56 25.75
CA TYR A 96 -68.25 9.80 26.76
C TYR A 96 -69.62 9.57 26.13
N VAL A 97 -70.16 8.36 26.29
CA VAL A 97 -71.56 8.04 25.99
C VAL A 97 -72.36 8.39 27.25
N PRO A 98 -73.23 9.41 27.23
CA PRO A 98 -74.02 9.80 28.40
C PRO A 98 -74.88 8.62 28.88
N GLY A 99 -74.68 8.20 30.13
CA GLY A 99 -75.47 7.15 30.79
C GLY A 99 -74.74 5.85 31.09
N TYR A 100 -73.48 5.68 30.67
CA TYR A 100 -72.66 4.52 31.02
C TYR A 100 -71.50 4.92 31.95
N GLN A 101 -71.54 4.47 33.21
CA GLN A 101 -70.45 4.62 34.19
C GLN A 101 -69.54 3.39 34.08
N GLY A 102 -68.64 3.38 33.09
CA GLY A 102 -67.60 2.36 33.00
C GLY A 102 -66.50 2.66 34.01
N GLU A 103 -66.24 1.76 34.96
CA GLU A 103 -65.13 1.91 35.91
C GLU A 103 -63.79 1.97 35.16
N VAL A 104 -63.10 3.12 35.24
CA VAL A 104 -61.76 3.28 34.67
C VAL A 104 -60.76 2.59 35.60
N TYR A 105 -60.39 1.35 35.27
CA TYR A 105 -59.31 0.66 35.96
C TYR A 105 -57.96 1.26 35.52
N ASN A 106 -57.40 2.16 36.34
CA ASN A 106 -56.04 2.66 36.17
C ASN A 106 -55.06 1.65 36.80
N SER A 107 -54.54 0.72 36.00
CA SER A 107 -53.52 -0.23 36.47
C SER A 107 -52.14 0.42 36.41
N VAL A 108 -51.67 0.95 37.54
CA VAL A 108 -50.27 1.37 37.69
C VAL A 108 -49.42 0.10 37.77
N MET A 109 -48.76 -0.24 36.68
CA MET A 109 -47.81 -1.35 36.67
C MET A 109 -46.45 -0.88 37.21
N PHE A 110 -46.16 -1.23 38.47
CA PHE A 110 -44.80 -1.13 38.99
C PHE A 110 -43.97 -2.29 38.42
N ASN A 111 -43.15 -2.00 37.41
CA ASN A 111 -42.20 -2.97 36.89
C ASN A 111 -41.05 -3.11 37.89
N GLY A 112 -41.00 -4.24 38.61
CA GLY A 112 -40.00 -4.53 39.63
C GLY A 112 -38.58 -4.59 39.05
N ASP A 113 -37.64 -4.03 39.82
CA ASP A 113 -36.17 -4.14 39.74
C ASP A 113 -35.62 -4.86 38.49
N SER A 114 -35.24 -4.09 37.48
CA SER A 114 -34.48 -4.63 36.34
C SER A 114 -33.03 -4.85 36.77
N GLY A 115 -32.76 -6.08 37.21
CA GLY A 115 -31.45 -6.49 37.70
C GLY A 115 -30.32 -6.10 36.75
N VAL A 116 -29.16 -5.82 37.35
CA VAL A 116 -27.87 -5.56 36.69
C VAL A 116 -27.54 -6.74 35.78
N SER A 117 -27.88 -6.63 34.49
CA SER A 117 -27.71 -7.73 33.53
C SER A 117 -26.40 -7.59 32.76
N ASN A 118 -25.63 -8.67 32.74
CA ASN A 118 -24.48 -8.82 31.87
C ASN A 118 -24.95 -9.46 30.57
N THR A 119 -24.83 -8.74 29.46
CA THR A 119 -25.20 -9.26 28.14
C THR A 119 -23.95 -9.71 27.41
N TYR A 120 -23.90 -10.99 27.07
CA TYR A 120 -22.95 -11.56 26.11
C TYR A 120 -23.68 -11.74 24.79
N THR A 121 -23.23 -11.07 23.74
CA THR A 121 -23.81 -11.22 22.40
C THR A 121 -22.74 -11.75 21.48
N TYR A 122 -22.96 -12.96 20.98
CA TYR A 122 -22.24 -13.53 19.87
C TYR A 122 -23.16 -13.54 18.66
N SER A 123 -22.73 -12.93 17.56
CA SER A 123 -23.49 -12.92 16.32
C SER A 123 -22.59 -13.22 15.13
N ALA A 124 -23.12 -13.99 14.20
CA ALA A 124 -22.52 -14.21 12.89
C ALA A 124 -23.54 -13.73 11.85
N ASN A 125 -23.18 -12.69 11.11
CA ASN A 125 -24.02 -12.09 10.08
C ASN A 125 -23.46 -12.44 8.71
N LEU A 126 -24.25 -13.10 7.89
CA LEU A 126 -23.96 -13.34 6.47
C LEU A 126 -24.68 -12.27 5.65
N THR A 127 -23.95 -11.46 4.90
CA THR A 127 -24.54 -10.44 4.01
C THR A 127 -24.12 -10.71 2.58
N GLN A 128 -25.10 -11.02 1.71
CA GLN A 128 -24.91 -11.24 0.27
C GLN A 128 -25.77 -10.25 -0.52
N PRO A 129 -25.17 -9.31 -1.27
CA PRO A 129 -25.91 -8.52 -2.24
C PRO A 129 -26.32 -9.42 -3.41
N LEU A 130 -27.62 -9.54 -3.69
CA LEU A 130 -28.10 -10.38 -4.80
C LEU A 130 -27.92 -9.70 -6.17
N VAL A 131 -28.26 -8.41 -6.26
CA VAL A 131 -27.99 -7.55 -7.42
C VAL A 131 -27.84 -6.13 -6.92
N SER A 132 -26.68 -5.50 -7.11
CA SER A 132 -26.47 -4.09 -6.79
C SER A 132 -25.75 -3.37 -7.93
N PRO A 133 -26.43 -2.45 -8.65
CA PRO A 133 -25.81 -1.68 -9.73
C PRO A 133 -24.59 -0.89 -9.26
N SER A 134 -24.65 -0.30 -8.07
CA SER A 134 -23.55 0.44 -7.44
C SER A 134 -22.28 -0.40 -7.28
N ALA A 135 -22.43 -1.66 -6.88
CA ALA A 135 -21.30 -2.55 -6.69
C ALA A 135 -20.73 -3.01 -8.05
N MET A 136 -21.58 -3.23 -9.06
CA MET A 136 -21.09 -3.46 -10.44
C MET A 136 -20.27 -2.27 -10.96
N PHE A 137 -20.72 -1.04 -10.74
CA PHE A 137 -19.95 0.17 -11.09
C PHE A 137 -18.61 0.23 -10.33
N ALA A 138 -18.61 -0.08 -9.04
CA ALA A 138 -17.39 -0.15 -8.23
C ALA A 138 -16.40 -1.21 -8.73
N TYR A 139 -16.89 -2.37 -9.18
CA TYR A 139 -16.04 -3.39 -9.80
C TYR A 139 -15.45 -2.92 -11.13
N LEU A 140 -16.26 -2.31 -11.99
CA LEU A 140 -15.81 -1.80 -13.29
C LEU A 140 -14.77 -0.68 -13.12
N SER A 141 -14.96 0.22 -12.14
CA SER A 141 -14.00 1.27 -11.83
C SER A 141 -12.70 0.68 -11.28
N ALA A 142 -12.77 -0.24 -10.32
CA ALA A 142 -11.58 -0.92 -9.78
C ALA A 142 -10.80 -1.69 -10.86
N ARG A 143 -11.50 -2.33 -11.81
CA ARG A 143 -10.89 -2.99 -12.97
C ARG A 143 -10.17 -2.00 -13.89
N SER A 144 -10.76 -0.83 -14.12
CA SER A 144 -10.13 0.24 -14.89
C SER A 144 -8.88 0.77 -14.20
N SER A 145 -8.95 1.01 -12.89
CA SER A 145 -7.82 1.47 -12.07
C SER A 145 -6.67 0.47 -12.03
N TYR A 146 -6.97 -0.83 -11.94
CA TYR A 146 -5.97 -1.90 -12.01
C TYR A 146 -5.26 -1.90 -13.37
N ARG A 147 -6.01 -1.78 -14.47
CA ARG A 147 -5.42 -1.69 -15.81
C ARG A 147 -4.55 -0.45 -15.98
N ALA A 148 -5.00 0.70 -15.48
CA ALA A 148 -4.20 1.93 -15.53
C ALA A 148 -2.90 1.80 -14.73
N SER A 149 -2.96 1.23 -13.53
CA SER A 149 -1.77 1.04 -12.67
C SER A 149 -0.77 0.07 -13.31
N ARG A 150 -1.28 -0.97 -13.97
CA ARG A 150 -0.45 -1.89 -14.75
C ARG A 150 0.26 -1.20 -15.92
N LEU A 151 -0.46 -0.38 -16.68
CA LEU A 151 0.15 0.38 -17.78
C LEU A 151 1.22 1.36 -17.28
N LYS A 152 1.02 1.99 -16.11
CA LYS A 152 2.04 2.85 -15.48
C LYS A 152 3.30 2.07 -15.09
N TYR A 153 3.16 0.83 -14.60
CA TYR A 153 4.29 -0.03 -14.28
C TYR A 153 5.06 -0.41 -15.55
N GLU A 154 4.35 -0.78 -16.62
CA GLU A 154 4.95 -1.10 -17.92
C GLU A 154 5.66 0.13 -18.53
N ASP A 155 5.07 1.32 -18.44
CA ASP A 155 5.65 2.59 -18.90
C ASP A 155 6.90 2.98 -18.11
N ALA A 156 6.87 2.89 -16.78
CA ALA A 156 8.04 3.15 -15.94
C ALA A 156 9.19 2.19 -16.24
N THR A 157 8.89 0.91 -16.44
CA THR A 157 9.88 -0.10 -16.85
C THR A 157 10.53 0.28 -18.19
N ALA A 158 9.72 0.63 -19.18
CA ALA A 158 10.22 1.06 -20.49
C ALA A 158 11.07 2.34 -20.41
N GLY A 159 10.66 3.32 -19.58
CA GLY A 159 11.40 4.55 -19.36
C GLY A 159 12.79 4.32 -18.75
N VAL A 160 12.89 3.42 -17.78
CA VAL A 160 14.16 3.03 -17.16
C VAL A 160 15.10 2.39 -18.18
N ILE A 161 14.58 1.46 -19.00
CA ILE A 161 15.37 0.81 -20.06
C ILE A 161 15.91 1.85 -21.05
N ILE A 162 15.08 2.77 -21.52
CA ILE A 162 15.50 3.82 -22.46
C ILE A 162 16.56 4.72 -21.83
N GLY A 163 16.38 5.14 -20.58
CA GLY A 163 17.34 5.99 -19.88
C GLY A 163 18.72 5.35 -19.73
N ILE A 164 18.77 4.04 -19.49
CA ILE A 164 20.03 3.28 -19.40
C ILE A 164 20.69 3.15 -20.78
N CYS A 165 19.91 2.86 -21.81
CA CYS A 165 20.41 2.83 -23.20
C CYS A 165 21.05 4.17 -23.57
N ASP A 166 20.38 5.29 -23.29
CA ASP A 166 20.89 6.63 -23.59
C ASP A 166 22.16 6.94 -22.79
N ALA A 167 22.20 6.59 -21.50
CA ALA A 167 23.39 6.77 -20.67
C ALA A 167 24.58 5.93 -21.17
N TYR A 168 24.34 4.66 -21.50
CA TYR A 168 25.34 3.74 -22.00
C TYR A 168 25.96 4.23 -23.33
N PHE A 169 25.11 4.56 -24.30
CA PHE A 169 25.58 5.08 -25.59
C PHE A 169 26.20 6.49 -25.45
N GLY A 170 25.76 7.29 -24.47
CA GLY A 170 26.37 8.56 -24.12
C GLY A 170 27.84 8.40 -23.68
N VAL A 171 28.11 7.44 -22.79
CA VAL A 171 29.48 7.13 -22.32
C VAL A 171 30.33 6.59 -23.46
N LEU A 172 29.79 5.68 -24.28
CA LEU A 172 30.50 5.12 -25.44
C LEU A 172 30.94 6.24 -26.41
N LYS A 173 30.03 7.16 -26.71
CA LYS A 173 30.31 8.33 -27.57
C LYS A 173 31.37 9.25 -26.96
N ALA A 174 31.30 9.53 -25.66
CA ALA A 174 32.29 10.34 -24.97
C ALA A 174 33.70 9.71 -25.03
N GLY A 175 33.79 8.37 -24.94
CA GLY A 175 35.03 7.63 -25.12
C GLY A 175 35.66 7.84 -26.50
N HIS A 176 34.86 7.75 -27.56
CA HIS A 176 35.33 8.00 -28.93
C HIS A 176 35.81 9.44 -29.15
N ILE A 177 35.10 10.43 -28.57
CA ILE A 177 35.51 11.83 -28.65
C ILE A 177 36.84 12.03 -27.92
N LEU A 178 37.00 11.45 -26.73
CA LEU A 178 38.25 11.52 -25.95
C LEU A 178 39.43 10.93 -26.74
N GLU A 179 39.22 9.78 -27.37
CA GLU A 179 40.26 9.13 -28.19
C GLU A 179 40.65 9.99 -29.39
N ALA A 180 39.68 10.57 -30.09
CA ALA A 180 39.93 11.51 -31.18
C ALA A 180 40.71 12.74 -30.71
N SER A 181 40.36 13.30 -29.54
CA SER A 181 41.08 14.43 -28.94
C SER A 181 42.51 14.08 -28.53
N LYS A 182 42.76 12.88 -27.99
CA LYS A 182 44.11 12.39 -27.67
C LYS A 182 44.98 12.27 -28.92
N ARG A 183 44.46 11.66 -29.99
CA ARG A 183 45.17 11.55 -31.27
C ARG A 183 45.47 12.91 -31.89
N ALA A 184 44.55 13.87 -31.79
CA ALA A 184 44.77 15.24 -32.23
C ALA A 184 45.90 15.93 -31.44
N TYR A 185 45.91 15.77 -30.11
CA TYR A 185 46.95 16.32 -29.25
C TYR A 185 48.33 15.73 -29.57
N GLU A 186 48.43 14.41 -29.75
CA GLU A 186 49.69 13.75 -30.13
C GLU A 186 50.21 14.23 -31.49
N SER A 187 49.31 14.44 -32.46
CA SER A 187 49.66 15.01 -33.76
C SER A 187 50.19 16.45 -33.62
N SER A 188 49.51 17.30 -32.85
CA SER A 188 49.97 18.67 -32.57
C SER A 188 51.32 18.70 -31.83
N LYS A 189 51.56 17.77 -30.91
CA LYS A 189 52.85 17.65 -30.21
C LYS A 189 53.98 17.25 -31.16
N LYS A 190 53.73 16.28 -32.06
CA LYS A 190 54.70 15.91 -33.11
C LYS A 190 55.01 17.09 -34.02
N HIS A 191 54.01 17.87 -34.42
CA HIS A 191 54.24 19.07 -35.24
C HIS A 191 55.09 20.15 -34.54
N LEU A 192 55.06 20.22 -33.20
CA LEU A 192 55.91 21.12 -32.41
C LEU A 192 57.35 20.60 -32.21
N GLU A 193 57.58 19.29 -32.29
CA GLU A 193 58.92 18.67 -32.19
C GLU A 193 59.73 18.76 -33.49
N TYR A 194 59.07 18.97 -34.63
CA TYR A 194 59.70 19.10 -35.95
C TYR A 194 59.85 20.56 -36.43
N ALA A 195 59.49 21.55 -35.60
CA ALA A 195 59.66 22.98 -35.86
C ALA A 195 60.83 23.55 -35.06
#